data_AF-A0A7V0ZPK0-F1
#
_entry.id   AF-A0A7V0ZPK0-F1
#
_cell.length_a   1.000
_cell.length_b   1.000
_cell.length_c   1.000
_cell.angle_alpha   90.00
_cell.angle_beta   90.00
_cell.angle_gamma   90.00
#
_symmetry.space_group_name_H-M   'P 1'
#
loop_
_entity.id
_entity.type
_entity.pdbx_description
1 polymer ?
#
loop_
_entity_poly.entity_id
_entity_poly.type
_entity_poly.pdbx_seq_one_letter_code
_entity_poly.pdbx_strand_id
1 'polypeptide(L)'
;QIPGQVLIHEIAHKLDMLDGSSNGHPPLHASMDQQLWHDTFQAAYIHLNRRVKTGRKPGLNPYAATNSAEFFAVCSEYFFASPGRLHAIYPQVYKQLSLFYRQQPLAGIGGNKSPKGTYAESCE
;
A
#
# COMPACT_ATOMS: atom_id res chain seq x y z
N GLN A 1 13.71 -11.52 -5.19
CA GLN A 1 13.14 -10.19 -4.98
C GLN A 1 13.68 -9.25 -6.06
N ILE A 2 12.86 -8.40 -6.69
CA ILE A 2 13.32 -7.35 -7.63
C ILE A 2 13.75 -6.12 -6.81
N PRO A 3 14.90 -5.47 -7.11
CA PRO A 3 15.55 -4.47 -6.25
C PRO A 3 14.67 -3.27 -5.83
N GLY A 4 13.70 -2.83 -6.63
CA GLY A 4 12.82 -1.70 -6.29
C GLY A 4 11.78 -1.98 -5.19
N GLN A 5 11.43 -3.26 -4.97
CA GLN A 5 10.48 -3.63 -3.91
C GLN A 5 11.11 -3.52 -2.52
N VAL A 6 12.43 -3.73 -2.39
CA VAL A 6 13.13 -3.61 -1.10
C VAL A 6 13.20 -2.15 -0.63
N LEU A 7 13.38 -1.18 -1.53
CA LEU A 7 13.40 0.24 -1.12
C LEU A 7 12.08 0.68 -0.48
N ILE A 8 10.95 0.36 -1.12
CA ILE A 8 9.62 0.70 -0.59
C ILE A 8 9.37 0.00 0.74
N HIS A 9 9.82 -1.25 0.86
CA HIS A 9 9.76 -2.01 2.09
C HIS A 9 10.48 -1.32 3.26
N GLU A 10 11.74 -0.94 3.05
CA GLU A 10 12.52 -0.23 4.08
C GLU A 10 11.91 1.13 4.43
N ILE A 11 11.43 1.89 3.44
CA ILE A 11 10.74 3.16 3.68
C ILE A 11 9.47 2.92 4.50
N ALA A 12 8.69 1.88 4.21
CA ALA A 12 7.48 1.56 4.97
C ALA A 12 7.83 1.27 6.43
N HIS A 13 8.89 0.51 6.72
CA HIS A 13 9.36 0.34 8.10
C HIS A 13 9.79 1.66 8.76
N LYS A 14 10.47 2.55 8.04
CA LYS A 14 10.83 3.87 8.58
C LYS A 14 9.60 4.71 8.90
N LEU A 15 8.54 4.62 8.10
CA LEU A 15 7.27 5.30 8.36
C LEU A 15 6.54 4.71 9.56
N ASP A 16 6.51 3.37 9.67
CA ASP A 16 5.91 2.65 10.80
C ASP A 16 6.54 3.07 12.13
N MET A 17 7.87 3.17 12.15
CA MET A 17 8.66 3.53 13.32
C MET A 17 8.58 5.00 13.77
N LEU A 18 7.83 5.87 13.08
CA LEU A 18 7.81 7.30 13.40
C LEU A 18 7.19 7.63 14.77
N ASP A 19 6.33 6.77 15.32
CA ASP A 19 5.85 6.89 16.71
C ASP A 19 6.71 6.14 17.74
N GLY A 20 7.81 5.52 17.30
CA GLY A 20 8.72 4.74 18.13
C GLY A 20 8.42 3.25 18.20
N SER A 21 7.38 2.75 17.51
CA SER A 21 7.03 1.32 17.47
C SER A 21 6.93 0.77 16.04
N SER A 22 7.24 -0.51 15.84
CA SER A 22 7.07 -1.20 14.55
C SER A 22 5.95 -2.21 14.71
N ASN A 23 4.74 -1.85 14.29
CA ASN A 23 3.51 -2.56 14.58
C ASN A 23 2.52 -2.62 13.38
N GLY A 24 2.89 -2.08 12.22
CA GLY A 24 2.02 -1.96 11.04
C GLY A 24 0.96 -0.86 11.15
N HIS A 25 1.15 0.08 12.07
CA HIS A 25 0.30 1.23 12.31
C HIS A 25 1.18 2.49 12.37
N PRO A 26 1.62 3.01 11.19
CA PRO A 26 2.36 4.26 11.14
C PRO A 26 1.50 5.41 11.66
N PRO A 27 2.10 6.54 12.08
CA PRO A 27 1.36 7.76 12.38
C PRO A 27 0.46 8.18 11.21
N LEU A 28 -0.85 8.11 11.44
CA LEU A 28 -1.85 8.41 10.42
C LEU A 28 -2.15 9.91 10.36
N HIS A 29 -2.66 10.36 9.20
CA HIS A 29 -3.15 11.73 9.06
C HIS A 29 -4.33 11.97 10.01
N ALA A 30 -4.48 13.20 10.52
CA ALA A 30 -5.58 13.56 11.42
C ALA A 30 -6.99 13.32 10.84
N SER A 31 -7.11 13.25 9.52
CA SER A 31 -8.37 12.96 8.81
C SER A 31 -8.66 11.45 8.66
N MET A 32 -7.75 10.58 9.11
CA MET A 32 -7.91 9.13 9.03
C MET A 32 -8.43 8.58 10.36
N ASP A 33 -9.29 7.57 10.24
CA ASP A 33 -9.81 6.81 11.38
C ASP A 33 -8.82 5.69 11.74
N GLN A 34 -8.20 5.80 12.93
CA GLN A 34 -7.23 4.83 13.43
C GLN A 34 -7.85 3.45 13.70
N GLN A 35 -9.09 3.42 14.20
CA GLN A 35 -9.77 2.15 14.47
C GLN A 35 -10.08 1.44 13.16
N LEU A 36 -10.56 2.19 12.17
CA LEU A 36 -10.82 1.64 10.84
C LEU A 36 -9.55 1.13 10.16
N TRP A 37 -8.41 1.82 10.30
CA TRP A 37 -7.12 1.32 9.83
C TRP A 37 -6.79 -0.01 10.51
N HIS A 38 -6.80 -0.03 11.85
CA HIS A 38 -6.47 -1.20 12.64
C HIS A 38 -7.32 -2.41 12.24
N ASP A 39 -8.64 -2.26 12.25
CA ASP A 39 -9.58 -3.34 11.93
C ASP A 39 -9.38 -3.87 10.50
N THR A 40 -9.14 -2.96 9.55
CA THR A 40 -8.91 -3.30 8.14
C THR A 40 -7.62 -4.10 7.97
N PHE A 41 -6.51 -3.64 8.55
CA PHE A 41 -5.22 -4.31 8.45
C PHE A 41 -5.20 -5.63 9.21
N GLN A 42 -5.79 -5.66 10.42
CA GLN A 42 -5.86 -6.86 11.24
C GLN A 42 -6.68 -7.97 10.57
N ALA A 43 -7.85 -7.62 10.01
CA ALA A 43 -8.67 -8.59 9.28
C ALA A 43 -7.93 -9.20 8.07
N ALA A 44 -7.22 -8.37 7.31
CA ALA A 44 -6.45 -8.81 6.15
C ALA A 44 -5.22 -9.67 6.55
N TYR A 45 -4.54 -9.30 7.63
CA TYR A 45 -3.41 -10.06 8.18
C TYR A 45 -3.85 -11.45 8.69
N ILE A 46 -4.96 -11.53 9.42
CA ILE A 46 -5.55 -12.81 9.88
C ILE A 46 -5.93 -13.68 8.67
N HIS A 47 -6.56 -13.08 7.66
CA HIS A 47 -6.94 -13.79 6.45
C HIS A 47 -5.71 -14.37 5.72
N LEU A 48 -4.65 -13.57 5.54
CA LEU A 48 -3.39 -14.03 4.95
C LEU A 48 -2.80 -15.20 5.74
N ASN A 49 -2.68 -15.05 7.06
CA ASN A 49 -2.14 -16.06 7.96
C ASN A 49 -2.87 -17.39 7.85
N ARG A 50 -4.21 -17.36 7.79
CA ARG A 50 -5.01 -18.58 7.59
C ARG A 50 -4.68 -19.27 6.27
N ARG A 51 -4.52 -18.51 5.17
CA ARG A 51 -4.18 -19.09 3.87
C ARG A 51 -2.78 -19.72 3.87
N VAL A 52 -1.79 -19.05 4.46
CA VAL A 52 -0.43 -19.58 4.62
C VAL A 52 -0.44 -20.87 5.46
N LYS A 53 -1.10 -20.87 6.63
CA LYS A 53 -1.20 -22.04 7.51
C LYS A 53 -1.90 -23.24 6.87
N THR A 54 -2.86 -23.01 5.98
CA THR A 54 -3.60 -24.08 5.29
C THR A 54 -2.95 -24.53 3.98
N GLY A 55 -1.74 -24.04 3.65
CA GLY A 55 -1.04 -24.37 2.41
C GLY A 55 -1.72 -23.82 1.14
N ARG A 56 -2.73 -22.95 1.27
CA ARG A 56 -3.40 -22.32 0.13
C ARG A 56 -2.51 -21.21 -0.42
N LYS A 57 -2.24 -21.21 -1.73
CA LYS A 57 -1.41 -20.20 -2.41
C LYS A 57 -1.84 -18.77 -2.02
N PRO A 58 -1.07 -18.03 -1.20
CA PRO A 58 -1.48 -16.72 -0.72
C PRO A 58 -1.54 -15.70 -1.85
N GLY A 59 -2.42 -14.71 -1.71
CA GLY A 59 -2.58 -13.64 -2.71
C GLY A 59 -1.39 -12.68 -2.74
N LEU A 60 -0.76 -12.49 -1.58
CA LEU A 60 0.47 -11.72 -1.37
C LEU A 60 1.66 -12.65 -1.11
N ASN A 61 2.86 -12.08 -1.05
CA ASN A 61 4.06 -12.78 -0.59
C ASN A 61 3.83 -13.36 0.82
N PRO A 62 4.05 -14.67 1.07
CA PRO A 62 3.88 -15.27 2.40
C PRO A 62 4.66 -14.58 3.50
N TYR A 63 5.76 -13.88 3.18
CA TYR A 63 6.56 -13.12 4.12
C TYR A 63 5.75 -12.06 4.90
N ALA A 64 4.71 -11.51 4.29
CA ALA A 64 3.77 -10.60 4.93
C ALA A 64 3.00 -11.23 6.12
N ALA A 65 3.02 -12.55 6.28
CA ALA A 65 2.40 -13.22 7.43
C ALA A 65 3.29 -13.21 8.68
N THR A 66 4.55 -12.81 8.59
CA THR A 66 5.53 -12.85 9.69
C THR A 66 5.09 -12.04 10.91
N ASN A 67 4.70 -10.78 10.71
CA ASN A 67 4.11 -9.90 11.72
C ASN A 67 3.36 -8.75 11.03
N SER A 68 2.70 -7.88 11.82
CA SER A 68 1.91 -6.76 11.29
C SER A 68 2.75 -5.69 10.57
N ALA A 69 3.99 -5.45 11.01
CA ALA A 69 4.89 -4.49 10.34
C ALA A 69 5.29 -4.98 8.95
N GLU A 70 5.66 -6.26 8.83
CA GLU A 70 5.94 -6.92 7.55
C GLU A 70 4.72 -6.94 6.64
N PHE A 71 3.53 -7.14 7.22
CA PHE A 71 2.29 -7.07 6.48
C PHE A 71 2.08 -5.68 5.87
N PHE A 72 2.28 -4.62 6.65
CA PHE A 72 2.21 -3.24 6.18
C PHE A 72 3.25 -2.94 5.09
N ALA A 73 4.51 -3.34 5.30
CA ALA A 73 5.59 -3.11 4.34
C ALA A 73 5.33 -3.81 3.00
N VAL A 74 4.95 -5.09 3.02
CA VAL A 74 4.60 -5.83 1.80
C VAL A 74 3.33 -5.28 1.15
N CYS A 75 2.30 -4.87 1.91
CA CYS A 75 1.14 -4.23 1.30
C CYS A 75 1.54 -2.91 0.60
N SER A 76 2.48 -2.16 1.15
CA SER A 76 3.02 -0.93 0.56
C SER A 76 3.81 -1.22 -0.72
N GLU A 77 4.61 -2.29 -0.77
CA GLU A 77 5.25 -2.77 -2.01
C GLU A 77 4.21 -3.01 -3.11
N TYR A 78 3.16 -3.77 -2.79
CA TYR A 78 2.12 -4.11 -3.76
C TYR A 78 1.29 -2.89 -4.16
N PHE A 79 1.10 -1.92 -3.26
CA PHE A 79 0.39 -0.68 -3.55
C PHE A 79 1.07 0.11 -4.67
N PHE A 80 2.40 0.20 -4.66
CA PHE A 80 3.15 0.92 -5.70
C PHE A 80 3.48 0.05 -6.92
N ALA A 81 3.90 -1.20 -6.71
CA ALA A 81 4.38 -2.06 -7.80
C ALA A 81 3.27 -2.84 -8.53
N SER A 82 2.14 -3.13 -7.87
CA SER A 82 1.07 -3.95 -8.41
C SER A 82 -0.31 -3.59 -7.81
N PRO A 83 -0.75 -2.31 -7.91
CA PRO A 83 -1.93 -1.81 -7.21
C PRO A 83 -3.22 -2.59 -7.54
N GLY A 84 -3.38 -3.03 -8.79
CA GLY A 84 -4.54 -3.82 -9.20
C GLY A 84 -4.62 -5.18 -8.49
N ARG A 85 -3.47 -5.80 -8.22
CA ARG A 85 -3.41 -7.05 -7.46
C ARG A 85 -3.75 -6.82 -6.00
N LEU A 86 -3.22 -5.76 -5.37
CA LEU A 86 -3.57 -5.43 -3.99
C LEU A 86 -5.07 -5.14 -3.86
N HIS A 87 -5.62 -4.32 -4.75
CA HIS A 87 -7.04 -3.97 -4.76
C HIS A 87 -7.94 -5.20 -4.95
N ALA A 88 -7.56 -6.13 -5.83
CA ALA A 88 -8.33 -7.36 -6.03
C ALA A 88 -8.36 -8.29 -4.81
N ILE A 89 -7.29 -8.31 -4.01
CA ILE A 89 -7.17 -9.21 -2.85
C ILE A 89 -7.68 -8.54 -1.57
N TYR A 90 -7.30 -7.28 -1.33
CA TYR A 90 -7.60 -6.51 -0.13
C TYR A 90 -8.02 -5.07 -0.50
N PRO A 91 -9.25 -4.89 -1.05
CA PRO A 91 -9.70 -3.58 -1.52
C PRO A 91 -9.75 -2.51 -0.42
N GLN A 92 -10.10 -2.89 0.81
CA GLN A 92 -10.11 -1.96 1.94
C GLN A 92 -8.70 -1.56 2.38
N VAL A 93 -7.73 -2.48 2.36
CA VAL A 93 -6.31 -2.15 2.62
C VAL A 93 -5.79 -1.20 1.56
N TYR A 94 -6.09 -1.42 0.28
CA TYR A 94 -5.75 -0.49 -0.79
C TYR A 94 -6.34 0.91 -0.53
N LYS A 95 -7.61 0.99 -0.12
CA LYS A 95 -8.26 2.27 0.20
C LYS A 95 -7.56 3.00 1.36
N GLN A 96 -7.21 2.30 2.42
CA GLN A 96 -6.49 2.86 3.55
C GLN A 96 -5.09 3.36 3.15
N LEU A 97 -4.35 2.58 2.35
CA LEU A 97 -3.05 3.00 1.81
C LEU A 97 -3.15 4.20 0.88
N SER A 98 -4.23 4.31 0.09
CA SER A 98 -4.50 5.50 -0.73
C SER A 98 -4.70 6.76 0.12
N LEU A 99 -5.37 6.66 1.27
CA LEU A 99 -5.53 7.78 2.20
C LEU A 99 -4.20 8.13 2.88
N PHE A 100 -3.44 7.11 3.30
CA PHE A 100 -2.16 7.27 3.97
C PHE A 100 -1.10 7.90 3.06
N TYR A 101 -0.86 7.31 1.89
CA TYR A 101 0.10 7.84 0.92
C TYR A 101 -0.43 9.03 0.13
N ARG A 102 -1.74 9.34 0.25
CA ARG A 102 -2.45 10.37 -0.54
C ARG A 102 -2.24 10.21 -2.05
N GLN A 103 -2.20 8.96 -2.51
CA GLN A 103 -1.96 8.57 -3.89
C GLN A 103 -2.98 7.54 -4.35
N GLN A 104 -3.23 7.47 -5.65
CA GLN A 104 -4.09 6.46 -6.26
C GLN A 104 -3.38 5.81 -7.45
N PRO A 105 -2.40 4.91 -7.23
CA PRO A 105 -1.63 4.31 -8.31
C PRO A 105 -2.49 3.56 -9.33
N LEU A 106 -3.62 2.98 -8.91
CA LEU A 106 -4.56 2.31 -9.82
C LEU A 106 -5.24 3.29 -10.80
N ALA A 107 -5.47 4.54 -10.39
CA ALA A 107 -6.07 5.56 -11.26
C ALA A 107 -5.09 6.08 -12.33
N GLY A 108 -3.78 6.02 -12.07
CA GLY A 108 -2.73 6.45 -13.00
C GLY A 108 -2.50 5.51 -14.20
N ILE A 109 -2.92 4.24 -14.12
CA ILE A 109 -2.71 3.25 -15.18
C ILE A 109 -3.67 3.46 -16.38
N GLY A 110 -4.66 4.34 -16.24
CA GLY A 110 -5.59 4.75 -17.31
C GLY A 110 -5.35 6.15 -17.90
N GLY A 111 -4.26 6.83 -17.55
CA GLY A 111 -4.12 8.27 -17.70
C GLY A 111 -2.98 8.76 -18.59
N ASN A 112 -2.74 8.19 -19.77
CA ASN A 112 -1.97 8.92 -20.78
C ASN A 112 -2.89 9.98 -21.43
N LYS A 113 -3.06 11.11 -20.74
CA LYS A 113 -3.30 12.37 -21.42
C LYS A 113 -2.10 13.25 -21.12
N SER A 114 -1.13 13.20 -22.04
CA SER A 114 -0.13 14.24 -22.18
C SER A 114 -0.84 15.61 -22.10
N PRO A 115 -0.34 16.58 -21.34
CA PRO A 115 -0.85 17.93 -21.45
C PRO A 115 -0.55 18.38 -22.89
N LYS A 116 -1.60 18.64 -23.67
CA LYS A 116 -1.48 19.44 -24.89
C LYS A 116 -1.05 20.83 -24.45
N GLY A 117 0.26 21.07 -24.38
CA GLY A 117 0.81 22.41 -24.34
C GLY A 117 0.52 23.06 -25.69
N THR A 118 -0.62 23.72 -25.81
CA THR A 118 -0.82 24.76 -26.82
C THR A 118 0.07 25.93 -26.41
N TYR A 119 1.21 26.06 -27.07
CA TYR A 119 1.90 27.35 -27.14
C TYR A 119 0.98 28.29 -27.93
N ALA A 120 0.36 29.23 -27.23
CA ALA A 120 -0.25 30.38 -27.87
C ALA A 120 0.90 31.32 -28.28
N GLU A 121 1.12 31.40 -29.59
CA GLU A 121 1.95 32.41 -30.23
C GLU A 121 1.22 33.76 -30.07
N SER A 122 1.76 34.64 -29.24
CA SER A 122 1.32 36.03 -29.17
C SER A 122 1.98 36.80 -30.30
N CYS A 123 1.18 37.26 -31.25
CA CYS A 123 1.54 38.36 -32.14
C CYS A 123 1.23 39.69 -31.45
N GLU A 124 2.26 40.45 -31.09
CA GLU A 124 2.30 41.93 -31.14
C GLU A 124 3.72 42.37 -31.51
#